data_AF-A0A0J6T2V1-F1
#
_entry.id   AF-A0A0J6T2V1-F1
#
_cell.length_a   1.000
_cell.length_b   1.000
_cell.length_c   1.000
_cell.angle_alpha   90.00
_cell.angle_beta   90.00
_cell.angle_gamma   90.00
#
_symmetry.space_group_name_H-M   'P 1'
#
loop_
_entity.id
_entity.type
_entity.pdbx_description
1 polymer ?
#
loop_
_entity_poly.entity_id
_entity_poly.type
_entity_poly.pdbx_seq_one_letter_code
_entity_poly.pdbx_strand_id
1 'polypeptide(L)'
;MRLPQVRAVAAAALLLAPAWAFAQEPGRQEPGRQEPGRQEFGRPEFFRVEGLPRGDTLSIREAPDADSPALGQAPARGRLRGFGCTNDTPSGLTWCRVKLGPIVGWARRRYLTPE
;
A
#
# COMPACT_ATOMS: atom_id res chain seq x y z
N MET A 1 -45.76 -0.39 50.36
CA MET A 1 -47.05 -0.41 49.62
C MET A 1 -47.46 1.01 49.28
N ARG A 2 -47.39 1.40 48.00
CA ARG A 2 -47.94 2.64 47.43
C ARG A 2 -48.32 2.34 45.97
N LEU A 3 -49.61 2.51 45.63
CA LEU A 3 -50.17 2.50 44.27
C LEU A 3 -49.85 3.84 43.55
N PRO A 4 -49.79 3.91 42.20
CA PRO A 4 -51.00 4.08 41.34
C PRO A 4 -50.91 3.36 39.97
N GLN A 5 -51.95 2.67 39.46
CA GLN A 5 -53.04 3.19 38.61
C GLN A 5 -52.59 4.15 37.50
N VAL A 6 -52.52 3.67 36.25
CA VAL A 6 -52.89 4.49 35.07
C VAL A 6 -53.56 3.60 34.01
N ARG A 7 -54.71 4.10 33.55
CA ARG A 7 -55.67 3.54 32.61
C ARG A 7 -55.15 3.55 31.17
N ALA A 8 -55.75 2.68 30.37
CA ALA A 8 -55.73 2.67 28.91
C ALA A 8 -56.04 4.05 28.30
N VAL A 9 -55.62 4.26 27.05
CA VAL A 9 -56.46 4.64 25.89
C VAL A 9 -55.54 4.75 24.67
N ALA A 10 -55.82 3.93 23.66
CA ALA A 10 -55.31 4.14 22.30
C ALA A 10 -56.13 5.25 21.63
N ALA A 11 -55.47 6.22 21.01
CA ALA A 11 -56.09 7.12 20.06
C ALA A 11 -55.07 7.48 18.98
N ALA A 12 -55.25 6.89 17.81
CA ALA A 12 -54.63 7.35 16.58
C ALA A 12 -55.28 8.68 16.17
N ALA A 13 -54.47 9.72 16.03
CA ALA A 13 -54.86 10.95 15.35
C ALA A 13 -53.75 11.30 14.36
N LEU A 14 -53.97 10.97 13.09
CA LEU A 14 -53.33 11.63 11.97
C LEU A 14 -53.69 13.11 12.04
N LEU A 15 -52.71 14.00 11.82
CA LEU A 15 -52.79 15.14 10.89
C LEU A 15 -51.58 16.09 11.06
N LEU A 16 -51.05 16.53 9.90
CA LEU A 16 -50.30 17.77 9.62
C LEU A 16 -48.76 17.73 9.77
N ALA A 17 -48.09 18.10 8.67
CA ALA A 17 -46.67 17.93 8.36
C ALA A 17 -45.71 18.70 9.27
N PRO A 18 -44.48 18.19 9.51
CA PRO A 18 -43.42 19.02 10.06
C PRO A 18 -42.77 19.83 8.95
N ALA A 19 -42.99 21.13 9.04
CA ALA A 19 -42.19 22.13 8.39
C ALA A 19 -40.81 22.14 9.09
N TRP A 20 -39.73 22.07 8.29
CA TRP A 20 -38.32 22.35 8.63
C TRP A 20 -37.70 21.55 9.81
N ALA A 21 -36.41 21.26 9.73
CA ALA A 21 -35.62 20.70 10.83
C ALA A 21 -35.85 19.23 11.23
N PHE A 22 -36.03 18.34 10.25
CA PHE A 22 -35.17 17.14 10.32
C PHE A 22 -33.76 17.63 10.04
N ALA A 23 -33.02 17.86 11.11
CA ALA A 23 -31.59 18.04 11.08
C ALA A 23 -31.03 16.95 10.15
N GLN A 24 -30.58 17.39 8.99
CA GLN A 24 -29.49 16.77 8.27
C GLN A 24 -28.39 16.53 9.31
N GLU A 25 -28.38 15.36 9.92
CA GLU A 25 -27.22 14.87 10.64
C GLU A 25 -26.08 15.01 9.63
N PRO A 26 -25.10 15.92 9.83
CA PRO A 26 -23.94 15.93 8.99
C PRO A 26 -23.39 14.52 9.09
N GLY A 27 -23.42 13.79 7.97
CA GLY A 27 -23.00 12.41 7.89
C GLY A 27 -21.74 12.28 8.72
N ARG A 28 -21.87 11.57 9.84
CA ARG A 28 -20.78 11.29 10.77
C ARG A 28 -19.69 10.70 9.90
N GLN A 29 -18.73 11.53 9.50
CA GLN A 29 -17.51 11.05 8.87
C GLN A 29 -16.84 10.22 9.95
N GLU A 30 -17.01 8.91 9.83
CA GLU A 30 -16.17 7.97 10.54
C GLU A 30 -14.72 8.38 10.23
N PRO A 31 -13.90 8.72 11.24
CA PRO A 31 -12.49 8.92 11.01
C PRO A 31 -11.97 7.62 10.41
N GLY A 32 -11.50 7.71 9.16
CA GLY A 32 -11.15 6.56 8.33
C GLY A 32 -10.39 5.52 9.13
N ARG A 33 -11.09 4.43 9.46
CA ARG A 33 -10.47 3.17 9.81
C ARG A 33 -9.71 2.76 8.55
N GLN A 34 -8.43 3.11 8.50
CA GLN A 34 -7.53 2.65 7.46
C GLN A 34 -7.56 1.12 7.51
N GLU A 35 -8.25 0.50 6.55
CA GLU A 35 -8.27 -0.94 6.38
C GLU A 35 -6.82 -1.41 6.21
N PRO A 36 -6.25 -2.16 7.16
CA PRO A 36 -4.92 -2.72 6.99
C PRO A 36 -5.06 -3.89 6.00
N GLY A 37 -4.52 -3.75 4.79
CA GLY A 37 -4.32 -4.92 3.92
C GLY A 37 -4.90 -4.88 2.51
N ARG A 38 -5.31 -3.73 1.96
CA ARG A 38 -5.05 -3.57 0.52
C ARG A 38 -3.57 -3.27 0.35
N GLN A 39 -2.74 -4.31 0.49
CA GLN A 39 -1.50 -4.32 -0.27
C GLN A 39 -1.92 -4.00 -1.69
N GLU A 40 -1.43 -2.87 -2.17
CA GLU A 40 -1.79 -2.40 -3.48
C GLU A 40 -1.00 -3.22 -4.49
N PHE A 41 -1.48 -4.44 -4.69
CA PHE A 41 -1.02 -5.41 -5.67
C PHE A 41 -1.25 -4.81 -7.06
N GLY A 42 -0.41 -3.86 -7.45
CA GLY A 42 -0.59 -3.12 -8.69
C GLY A 42 0.13 -1.78 -8.79
N ARG A 43 0.54 -1.11 -7.70
CA ARG A 43 1.41 0.06 -7.86
C ARG A 43 2.82 -0.43 -8.21
N PRO A 44 3.39 0.02 -9.32
CA PRO A 44 4.81 -0.19 -9.56
C PRO A 44 5.57 0.54 -8.47
N GLU A 45 6.31 -0.21 -7.65
CA GLU A 45 7.24 0.38 -6.70
C GLU A 45 8.40 0.97 -7.51
N PHE A 46 8.79 2.21 -7.24
CA PHE A 46 10.00 2.77 -7.82
C PHE A 46 11.11 2.71 -6.80
N PHE A 47 12.31 2.37 -7.25
CA PHE A 47 13.50 2.34 -6.43
C PHE A 47 14.52 3.34 -6.94
N ARG A 48 15.19 4.02 -6.02
CA ARG A 48 16.42 4.75 -6.28
C ARG A 48 17.63 3.91 -5.91
N VAL A 49 18.64 3.91 -6.77
CA VAL A 49 19.89 3.19 -6.53
C VAL A 49 20.76 4.00 -5.56
N GLU A 50 21.01 3.47 -4.36
CA GLU A 50 21.77 4.15 -3.31
C GLU A 50 22.69 3.18 -2.56
N GLY A 51 23.59 3.72 -1.72
CA GLY A 51 24.48 2.91 -0.89
C GLY A 51 25.60 2.16 -1.63
N LEU A 52 25.82 2.47 -2.91
CA LEU A 52 26.97 1.98 -3.67
C LEU A 52 28.27 2.68 -3.26
N PRO A 53 29.43 2.01 -3.34
CA PRO A 53 30.73 2.69 -3.29
C PRO A 53 30.85 3.80 -4.34
N ARG A 54 31.72 4.78 -4.10
CA ARG A 54 31.91 5.89 -5.04
C ARG A 54 32.43 5.37 -6.39
N GLY A 55 31.75 5.74 -7.47
CA GLY A 55 32.12 5.35 -8.83
C GLY A 55 31.53 4.01 -9.30
N ASP A 56 30.87 3.26 -8.40
CA ASP A 56 30.29 1.97 -8.74
C ASP A 56 28.88 2.08 -9.35
N THR A 57 28.46 0.96 -9.94
CA THR A 57 27.12 0.76 -10.51
C THR A 57 26.46 -0.48 -9.92
N LEU A 58 25.13 -0.52 -9.94
CA LEU A 58 24.36 -1.67 -9.48
C LEU A 58 24.09 -2.60 -10.65
N SER A 59 24.61 -3.82 -10.57
CA SER A 59 24.35 -4.84 -11.59
C SER A 59 22.91 -5.33 -11.55
N ILE A 60 22.30 -5.41 -12.73
CA ILE A 60 21.01 -6.04 -12.98
C ILE A 60 21.30 -7.40 -13.60
N ARG A 61 20.95 -8.48 -12.90
CA ARG A 61 21.33 -9.86 -13.24
C ARG A 61 20.16 -10.67 -13.78
N GLU A 62 20.47 -11.76 -14.46
CA GLU A 62 19.46 -12.65 -15.05
C GLU A 62 18.64 -13.40 -14.00
N ALA A 63 19.31 -13.89 -12.94
CA ALA A 63 18.75 -14.58 -11.79
C ALA A 63 19.07 -13.83 -10.48
N PRO A 64 18.35 -14.08 -9.38
CA PRO A 64 18.59 -13.44 -8.07
C PRO A 64 19.77 -14.10 -7.35
N ASP A 65 20.93 -14.07 -8.01
CA ASP A 65 22.16 -14.71 -7.58
C ASP A 65 23.38 -13.86 -7.97
N ALA A 66 24.41 -13.87 -7.12
CA ALA A 66 25.59 -13.01 -7.30
C ALA A 66 26.49 -13.47 -8.46
N ASP A 67 26.49 -14.77 -8.78
CA ASP A 67 27.28 -15.38 -9.86
C ASP A 67 26.51 -15.39 -11.19
N SER A 68 25.20 -15.07 -11.16
CA SER A 68 24.38 -14.95 -12.37
C SER A 68 24.87 -13.84 -13.32
N PRO A 69 24.83 -14.06 -14.66
CA PRO A 69 25.23 -13.06 -15.64
C PRO A 69 24.57 -11.69 -15.45
N ALA A 70 25.35 -10.63 -15.62
CA ALA A 70 24.83 -9.26 -15.60
C ALA A 70 24.23 -8.91 -16.98
N LEU A 71 22.94 -8.58 -16.98
CA LEU A 71 22.20 -8.10 -18.16
C LEU A 71 22.40 -6.59 -18.38
N GLY A 72 22.73 -5.85 -17.33
CA GLY A 72 22.97 -4.42 -17.38
C GLY A 72 23.48 -3.84 -16.07
N GLN A 73 23.72 -2.54 -16.06
CA GLN A 73 24.20 -1.79 -14.90
C GLN A 73 23.34 -0.53 -14.72
N ALA A 74 22.90 -0.27 -13.49
CA ALA A 74 22.21 0.95 -13.12
C ALA A 74 23.20 1.92 -12.45
N PRO A 75 23.28 3.19 -12.88
CA PRO A 75 24.13 4.16 -12.23
C PRO A 75 23.64 4.47 -10.82
N ALA A 76 24.55 4.94 -9.96
CA ALA A 76 24.17 5.50 -8.66
C ALA A 76 23.13 6.63 -8.84
N ARG A 77 22.16 6.69 -7.94
CA ARG A 77 20.97 7.56 -7.98
C ARG A 77 20.03 7.31 -9.17
N GLY A 78 20.29 6.28 -9.98
CA GLY A 78 19.40 5.86 -11.05
C GLY A 78 18.04 5.40 -10.50
N ARG A 79 17.00 5.59 -11.31
CA ARG A 79 15.63 5.19 -10.98
C ARG A 79 15.28 3.89 -11.67
N LEU A 80 14.74 2.93 -10.91
CA LEU A 80 14.35 1.60 -11.36
C LEU A 80 12.87 1.36 -11.07
N ARG A 81 12.19 0.63 -11.95
CA ARG A 81 10.83 0.15 -11.68
C ARG A 81 10.89 -1.24 -11.08
N GLY A 82 10.32 -1.43 -9.89
CA GLY A 82 10.25 -2.67 -9.14
C GLY A 82 8.97 -3.46 -9.38
N PHE A 83 9.08 -4.78 -9.24
CA PHE A 83 7.98 -5.74 -9.39
C PHE A 83 7.86 -6.71 -8.21
N GLY A 84 8.51 -6.38 -7.08
CA GLY A 84 8.57 -7.23 -5.89
C GLY A 84 9.96 -7.82 -5.65
N CYS A 85 10.16 -8.34 -4.44
CA CYS A 85 11.43 -8.88 -3.96
C CYS A 85 11.25 -10.28 -3.39
N THR A 86 12.30 -11.10 -3.47
CA THR A 86 12.36 -12.45 -2.91
C THR A 86 13.64 -12.64 -2.10
N ASN A 87 13.58 -13.48 -1.08
CA ASN A 87 14.74 -14.03 -0.37
C ASN A 87 14.92 -15.54 -0.63
N ASP A 88 14.03 -16.15 -1.40
CA ASP A 88 14.11 -17.55 -1.83
C ASP A 88 15.16 -17.67 -2.94
N THR A 89 16.43 -17.64 -2.53
CA THR A 89 17.59 -17.63 -3.42
C THR A 89 18.69 -18.52 -2.84
N PRO A 90 19.59 -19.09 -3.66
CA PRO A 90 20.67 -19.95 -3.16
C PRO A 90 21.54 -19.28 -2.09
N SER A 91 21.67 -17.94 -2.15
CA SER A 91 22.45 -17.15 -1.21
C SER A 91 21.66 -16.69 0.03
N GLY A 92 20.34 -16.88 0.08
CA GLY A 92 19.45 -16.34 1.12
C GLY A 92 19.38 -14.80 1.16
N LEU A 93 20.00 -14.12 0.19
CA LEU A 93 19.97 -12.68 0.09
C LEU A 93 18.66 -12.21 -0.55
N THR A 94 18.22 -11.00 -0.19
CA THR A 94 17.04 -10.39 -0.80
C THR A 94 17.38 -9.71 -2.13
N TRP A 95 16.66 -10.09 -3.17
CA TRP A 95 16.75 -9.55 -4.52
C TRP A 95 15.40 -9.01 -4.96
N CYS A 96 15.39 -7.93 -5.72
CA CYS A 96 14.19 -7.35 -6.30
C CYS A 96 14.21 -7.48 -7.81
N ARG A 97 13.06 -7.86 -8.37
CA ARG A 97 12.85 -7.83 -9.81
C ARG A 97 12.65 -6.38 -10.23
N VAL A 98 13.49 -5.92 -11.15
CA VAL A 98 13.52 -4.51 -11.58
C VAL A 98 13.59 -4.37 -13.10
N LYS A 99 13.16 -3.21 -13.61
CA LYS A 99 13.30 -2.80 -15.01
C LYS A 99 14.06 -1.48 -15.12
N LEU A 100 15.03 -1.47 -16.04
CA LEU A 100 15.80 -0.30 -16.46
C LEU A 100 15.78 -0.22 -17.99
N GLY A 101 15.05 0.75 -18.55
CA GLY A 101 14.87 0.84 -20.00
C GLY A 101 14.28 -0.46 -20.57
N PRO A 102 14.95 -1.14 -21.53
CA PRO A 102 14.51 -2.41 -22.08
C PRO A 102 14.88 -3.63 -21.20
N ILE A 103 15.77 -3.48 -20.21
CA ILE A 103 16.32 -4.58 -19.43
C ILE A 103 15.40 -4.88 -18.25
N VAL A 104 15.05 -6.16 -18.07
CA VAL A 104 14.33 -6.65 -16.88
C VAL A 104 15.17 -7.75 -16.23
N GLY A 105 15.55 -7.55 -14.98
CA GLY A 105 16.48 -8.41 -14.26
C GLY A 105 16.28 -8.36 -12.74
N TRP A 106 17.25 -8.87 -12.01
CA TRP A 106 17.31 -8.88 -10.54
C TRP A 106 18.41 -7.96 -10.04
N ALA A 107 18.08 -7.16 -9.02
CA ALA A 107 19.04 -6.28 -8.35
C ALA A 107 18.98 -6.47 -6.84
N ARG A 108 20.10 -6.27 -6.15
CA ARG A 108 20.22 -6.58 -4.71
C ARG A 108 19.49 -5.53 -3.86
N ARG A 109 18.57 -5.96 -2.99
CA ARG A 109 17.65 -5.09 -2.22
C ARG A 109 18.34 -3.99 -1.41
N ARG A 110 19.55 -4.23 -0.90
CA ARG A 110 20.28 -3.28 -0.03
C ARG A 110 20.61 -1.96 -0.71
N TYR A 111 20.69 -1.96 -2.04
CA TYR A 111 21.05 -0.80 -2.84
C TYR A 111 19.84 -0.11 -3.44
N LEU A 112 18.63 -0.52 -3.02
CA LEU A 112 17.37 -0.03 -3.54
C LEU A 112 16.63 0.68 -2.42
N THR A 113 16.45 1.98 -2.54
CA THR A 113 15.63 2.80 -1.63
C THR A 113 14.27 3.02 -2.30
N PRO A 114 13.14 2.61 -1.69
CA PRO A 114 11.81 2.93 -2.22
C PRO A 114 11.61 4.46 -2.34
N GLU A 115 10.96 4.90 -3.41
CA GLU A 115 10.54 6.31 -3.61
C GLU A 115 9.11 6.59 -3.16
#